data_AF-A0A062WTG0-F1
#
_entry.id   AF-A0A062WTG0-F1
#
_cell.length_a   1.000
_cell.length_b   1.000
_cell.length_c   1.000
_cell.angle_alpha   90.00
_cell.angle_beta   90.00
_cell.angle_gamma   90.00
#
_symmetry.space_group_name_H-M   'P 1'
#
loop_
_entity.id
_entity.type
_entity.pdbx_description
1 polymer ?
#
loop_
_entity_poly.entity_id
_entity_poly.type
_entity_poly.pdbx_seq_one_letter_code
_entity_poly.pdbx_strand_id
1 'polypeptide(L)'
;MLTHARALLTSTPQGRTAYLDADLRDPDGIRAAPQLHSTLDLTRPIALSVVAIFHFIPDADDPYGIVRRLLDALPSGSYLVLTHGTGDYDPDAERAAEAYRQKGMSVQPRSRSEVERFFDGLELVDPGVQVVHRWRADGSAVEELTDARVSIYGGVARKP
;
A
#
# COMPACT_ATOMS: atom_id res chain seq x y z
N MET A 1 -18.42 -2.75 -9.75
CA MET A 1 -18.95 -1.71 -10.68
C MET A 1 -17.78 -1.09 -11.45
N LEU A 2 -17.36 -1.72 -12.56
CA LEU A 2 -16.17 -1.36 -13.35
C LEU A 2 -16.35 -0.08 -14.19
N THR A 3 -17.60 0.21 -14.57
CA THR A 3 -17.95 1.35 -15.43
C THR A 3 -17.86 2.69 -14.68
N HIS A 4 -18.12 2.69 -13.37
CA HIS A 4 -18.17 3.91 -12.57
C HIS A 4 -16.78 4.52 -12.36
N ALA A 5 -15.75 3.71 -12.14
CA ALA A 5 -14.37 4.19 -11.96
C ALA A 5 -13.79 4.80 -13.25
N ARG A 6 -14.01 4.17 -14.41
CA ARG A 6 -13.57 4.72 -15.71
C ARG A 6 -14.27 6.02 -16.08
N ALA A 7 -15.54 6.16 -15.71
CA ALA A 7 -16.32 7.37 -16.00
C ALA A 7 -15.85 8.59 -15.19
N LEU A 8 -15.28 8.37 -13.98
CA LEU A 8 -14.84 9.44 -13.09
C LEU A 8 -13.35 9.79 -13.22
N LEU A 9 -12.53 8.88 -13.75
CA LEU A 9 -11.10 9.10 -13.98
C LEU A 9 -10.86 9.77 -15.34
N THR A 10 -11.38 10.99 -15.49
CA THR A 10 -11.11 11.83 -16.65
C THR A 10 -9.85 12.65 -16.42
N SER A 11 -9.00 12.74 -17.46
CA SER A 11 -7.77 13.54 -17.41
C SER A 11 -8.08 15.04 -17.45
N THR A 12 -7.17 15.85 -16.95
CA THR A 12 -7.26 17.32 -16.98
C THR A 12 -6.03 17.93 -17.65
N PRO A 13 -6.00 19.23 -17.98
CA PRO A 13 -4.79 19.87 -18.48
C PRO A 13 -3.59 19.78 -17.52
N GLN A 14 -3.85 19.64 -16.22
CA GLN A 14 -2.82 19.53 -15.18
C GLN A 14 -2.21 18.12 -15.09
N GLY A 15 -2.85 17.10 -15.65
CA GLY A 15 -2.36 15.73 -15.52
C GLY A 15 -3.23 14.67 -16.18
N ARG A 16 -2.63 13.50 -16.37
CA ARG A 16 -3.26 12.34 -17.00
C ARG A 16 -3.60 11.29 -15.95
N THR A 17 -4.72 10.62 -16.17
CA THR A 17 -5.23 9.55 -15.32
C THR A 17 -5.58 8.35 -16.18
N ALA A 18 -5.30 7.16 -15.67
CA ALA A 18 -5.70 5.92 -16.30
C ALA A 18 -6.12 4.91 -15.24
N TYR A 19 -6.94 3.96 -15.66
CA TYR A 19 -7.39 2.85 -14.85
C TYR A 19 -6.96 1.55 -15.50
N LEU A 20 -6.40 0.66 -14.68
CA LEU A 20 -6.03 -0.69 -15.06
C LEU A 20 -6.79 -1.66 -14.14
N ASP A 21 -7.52 -2.59 -14.76
CA ASP A 21 -8.09 -3.74 -14.05
C ASP A 21 -7.03 -4.84 -14.05
N ALA A 22 -6.36 -5.03 -12.92
CA ALA A 22 -5.25 -5.96 -12.78
C ALA A 22 -5.18 -6.52 -11.36
N ASP A 23 -4.59 -7.71 -11.24
CA ASP A 23 -4.30 -8.38 -9.98
C ASP A 23 -2.90 -7.98 -9.51
N LEU A 24 -2.77 -7.54 -8.26
CA LEU A 24 -1.47 -7.19 -7.66
C LEU A 24 -0.51 -8.39 -7.60
N ARG A 25 -1.04 -9.61 -7.60
CA ARG A 25 -0.25 -10.85 -7.65
C ARG A 25 0.39 -11.09 -9.02
N ASP A 26 0.01 -10.32 -10.04
CA ASP A 26 0.68 -10.25 -11.34
C ASP A 26 1.35 -8.88 -11.55
N PRO A 27 2.47 -8.61 -10.83
CA PRO A 27 3.18 -7.34 -10.98
C PRO A 27 3.75 -7.15 -12.39
N ASP A 28 4.07 -8.23 -13.11
CA ASP A 28 4.62 -8.12 -14.47
C ASP A 28 3.54 -7.71 -15.48
N GLY A 29 2.31 -8.21 -15.33
CA GLY A 29 1.15 -7.73 -16.09
C GLY A 29 0.88 -6.24 -15.87
N ILE A 30 0.98 -5.77 -14.61
CA ILE A 30 0.84 -4.34 -14.29
C ILE A 30 1.95 -3.51 -14.95
N ARG A 31 3.20 -3.96 -14.85
CA ARG A 31 4.36 -3.27 -15.42
C ARG A 31 4.34 -3.22 -16.95
N ALA A 32 3.77 -4.24 -17.60
CA ALA A 32 3.66 -4.30 -19.05
C ALA A 32 2.44 -3.55 -19.60
N ALA A 33 1.52 -3.08 -18.74
CA ALA A 33 0.27 -2.50 -19.17
C ALA A 33 0.45 -1.22 -20.02
N PRO A 34 -0.10 -1.15 -21.25
CA PRO A 34 -0.01 0.03 -22.10
C PRO A 34 -0.55 1.32 -21.43
N GLN A 35 -1.54 1.18 -20.55
CA GLN A 35 -2.12 2.28 -19.78
C GLN A 35 -1.09 2.93 -18.86
N LEU A 36 -0.18 2.15 -18.28
CA LEU A 36 0.88 2.65 -17.41
C LEU A 36 1.88 3.48 -18.22
N HIS A 37 2.44 2.91 -19.30
CA HIS A 37 3.45 3.56 -20.16
C HIS A 37 2.91 4.77 -20.91
N SER A 38 1.62 4.72 -21.29
CA SER A 38 1.00 5.87 -21.93
C SER A 38 0.73 6.99 -20.94
N THR A 39 0.59 6.74 -19.62
CA THR A 39 0.17 7.75 -18.63
C THR A 39 1.33 8.29 -17.79
N LEU A 40 2.26 7.43 -17.38
CA LEU A 40 3.38 7.76 -16.51
C LEU A 40 4.68 7.85 -17.30
N ASP A 41 5.48 8.87 -17.00
CA ASP A 41 6.85 8.99 -17.48
C ASP A 41 7.79 8.25 -16.50
N LEU A 42 8.18 7.03 -16.87
CA LEU A 42 9.05 6.17 -16.04
C LEU A 42 10.51 6.64 -15.97
N THR A 43 10.86 7.77 -16.60
CA THR A 43 12.17 8.41 -16.43
C THR A 43 12.19 9.40 -15.27
N ARG A 44 11.02 9.72 -14.69
CA ARG A 44 10.86 10.66 -13.57
C ARG A 44 10.38 9.93 -12.32
N PRO A 45 10.73 10.42 -11.12
CA PRO A 45 10.27 9.83 -9.86
C PRO A 45 8.75 9.65 -9.78
N ILE A 46 8.31 8.48 -9.31
CA ILE A 46 6.89 8.11 -9.16
C ILE A 46 6.63 7.68 -7.72
N ALA A 47 5.47 8.06 -7.17
CA ALA A 47 4.98 7.52 -5.91
C ALA A 47 4.11 6.27 -6.18
N LEU A 48 4.58 5.11 -5.72
CA LEU A 48 3.80 3.88 -5.64
C LEU A 48 2.99 3.88 -4.33
N SER A 49 1.68 3.97 -4.45
CA SER A 49 0.76 3.97 -3.30
C SER A 49 0.09 2.61 -3.16
N VAL A 50 0.33 1.95 -2.04
CA VAL A 50 -0.14 0.62 -1.68
C VAL A 50 -0.87 0.70 -0.34
N VAL A 51 -2.05 1.30 -0.38
CA VAL A 51 -2.79 1.66 0.83
C VAL A 51 -3.93 0.67 1.06
N ALA A 52 -3.95 0.08 2.25
CA ALA A 52 -5.02 -0.78 2.75
C ALA A 52 -5.35 -1.99 1.85
N ILE A 53 -4.33 -2.62 1.24
CA ILE A 53 -4.54 -3.75 0.32
C ILE A 53 -3.64 -4.98 0.56
N PHE A 54 -2.40 -4.81 1.03
CA PHE A 54 -1.47 -5.94 1.16
C PHE A 54 -1.74 -6.89 2.33
N HIS A 55 -2.60 -6.50 3.26
CA HIS A 55 -3.08 -7.41 4.29
C HIS A 55 -4.04 -8.48 3.73
N PHE A 56 -4.46 -8.38 2.47
CA PHE A 56 -5.20 -9.44 1.77
C PHE A 56 -4.29 -10.41 0.99
N ILE A 57 -2.99 -10.12 0.91
CA ILE A 57 -2.03 -10.96 0.19
C ILE A 57 -1.36 -11.92 1.19
N PRO A 58 -1.62 -13.24 1.09
CA PRO A 58 -1.02 -14.22 1.97
C PRO A 58 0.49 -14.37 1.68
N ASP A 59 1.26 -14.83 2.66
CA ASP A 59 2.71 -15.04 2.49
C ASP A 59 3.07 -16.02 1.36
N ALA A 60 2.17 -16.96 1.05
CA ALA A 60 2.33 -17.89 -0.06
C ALA A 60 2.42 -17.20 -1.42
N ASP A 61 1.88 -15.98 -1.55
CA ASP A 61 1.91 -15.16 -2.76
C ASP A 61 3.11 -14.18 -2.78
N ASP A 62 4.07 -14.28 -1.84
CA ASP A 62 5.27 -13.43 -1.75
C ASP A 62 4.97 -11.92 -1.81
N PRO A 63 4.27 -11.36 -0.80
CA PRO A 63 3.87 -9.94 -0.79
C PRO A 63 5.08 -9.00 -0.87
N TYR A 64 6.19 -9.35 -0.22
CA TYR A 64 7.42 -8.55 -0.26
C TYR A 64 8.02 -8.51 -1.67
N GLY A 65 8.09 -9.66 -2.35
CA GLY A 65 8.59 -9.72 -3.72
C GLY A 65 7.66 -9.07 -4.73
N ILE A 66 6.34 -9.01 -4.49
CA ILE A 66 5.41 -8.23 -5.31
C ILE A 66 5.74 -6.73 -5.21
N VAL A 67 5.81 -6.17 -3.99
CA VAL A 67 6.14 -4.74 -3.79
C VAL A 67 7.49 -4.41 -4.41
N ARG A 68 8.50 -5.26 -4.21
CA ARG A 68 9.82 -5.09 -4.80
C ARG A 68 9.77 -5.07 -6.33
N ARG A 69 9.07 -6.02 -6.97
CA ARG A 69 8.93 -6.04 -8.43
C ARG A 69 8.25 -4.80 -8.99
N LEU A 70 7.23 -4.28 -8.31
CA LEU A 70 6.58 -3.01 -8.69
C LEU A 70 7.55 -1.83 -8.55
N LEU A 71 8.31 -1.76 -7.46
CA LEU A 71 9.32 -0.72 -7.24
C LEU A 71 10.51 -0.81 -8.21
N ASP A 72 10.90 -2.01 -8.64
CA ASP A 72 11.99 -2.25 -9.58
C ASP A 72 11.72 -1.55 -10.94
N ALA A 73 10.45 -1.33 -11.28
CA ALA A 73 10.05 -0.62 -12.49
C ALA A 73 10.22 0.91 -12.42
N LEU A 74 10.40 1.48 -11.22
CA LEU A 74 10.39 2.92 -11.00
C LEU A 74 11.82 3.45 -10.88
N PRO A 75 12.12 4.69 -11.33
CA PRO A 75 13.48 5.23 -11.26
C PRO A 75 13.86 5.63 -9.83
N SER A 76 15.16 5.81 -9.58
CA SER A 76 15.69 6.41 -8.34
C SER A 76 14.99 7.72 -7.99
N GLY A 77 14.80 7.96 -6.69
CA GLY A 77 14.01 9.09 -6.17
C GLY A 77 12.50 8.88 -6.14
N SER A 78 12.00 7.76 -6.67
CA SER A 78 10.60 7.32 -6.49
C SER A 78 10.28 7.05 -5.02
N TYR A 79 9.00 6.89 -4.68
CA TYR A 79 8.56 6.65 -3.31
C TYR A 79 7.63 5.45 -3.21
N LEU A 80 7.69 4.73 -2.09
CA LEU A 80 6.67 3.80 -1.64
C LEU A 80 5.86 4.46 -0.52
N VAL A 81 4.54 4.41 -0.64
CA VAL A 81 3.60 4.67 0.46
C VAL A 81 2.85 3.37 0.72
N LEU A 82 2.92 2.84 1.94
CA LEU A 82 2.25 1.59 2.28
C LEU A 82 1.54 1.68 3.62
N THR A 83 0.34 1.11 3.69
CA THR A 83 -0.37 0.88 4.96
C THR A 83 -0.78 -0.57 5.10
N HIS A 84 -0.76 -1.07 6.33
CA HIS A 84 -0.99 -2.48 6.61
C HIS A 84 -1.66 -2.68 7.98
N GLY A 85 -2.67 -3.55 8.02
CA GLY A 85 -3.33 -3.94 9.27
C GLY A 85 -2.37 -4.72 10.17
N THR A 86 -2.40 -4.44 11.47
CA THR A 86 -1.57 -5.11 12.46
C THR A 86 -2.44 -5.73 13.55
N GLY A 87 -1.94 -6.82 14.14
CA GLY A 87 -2.49 -7.38 15.38
C GLY A 87 -1.80 -6.90 16.64
N ASP A 88 -0.78 -6.04 16.54
CA ASP A 88 0.07 -5.65 17.68
C ASP A 88 -0.68 -4.92 18.81
N TYR A 89 -1.83 -4.33 18.52
CA TYR A 89 -2.62 -3.52 19.46
C TYR A 89 -3.98 -4.11 19.80
N ASP A 90 -4.38 -5.21 19.15
CA ASP A 90 -5.65 -5.86 19.37
C ASP A 90 -5.43 -7.36 19.63
N PRO A 91 -5.60 -7.84 20.87
CA PRO A 91 -5.43 -9.25 21.19
C PRO A 91 -6.44 -10.16 20.47
N ASP A 92 -7.54 -9.60 19.95
CA ASP A 92 -8.54 -10.30 19.16
C ASP A 92 -8.29 -10.22 17.64
N ALA A 93 -7.21 -9.55 17.19
CA ALA A 93 -6.95 -9.34 15.76
C ALA A 93 -6.89 -10.65 14.96
N GLU A 94 -6.28 -11.69 15.54
CA GLU A 94 -6.20 -13.00 14.87
C GLU A 94 -7.57 -13.67 14.78
N ARG A 95 -8.42 -13.52 15.81
CA ARG A 95 -9.80 -14.01 15.80
C ARG A 95 -10.64 -13.27 14.76
N ALA A 96 -10.44 -11.95 14.63
CA ALA A 96 -11.08 -11.15 13.61
C ALA A 96 -10.62 -11.57 12.20
N ALA A 97 -9.31 -11.74 11.99
CA ALA A 97 -8.74 -12.22 10.73
C ALA A 97 -9.26 -13.61 10.35
N GLU A 98 -9.39 -14.53 11.31
CA GLU A 98 -9.98 -15.84 11.10
C GLU A 98 -11.45 -15.76 10.65
N ALA A 99 -12.24 -14.86 11.24
CA ALA A 99 -13.62 -14.64 10.80
C ALA A 99 -13.72 -14.10 9.36
N TYR A 100 -12.73 -13.35 8.87
CA TYR A 100 -12.63 -12.99 7.45
C TYR A 100 -12.27 -14.18 6.57
N ARG A 101 -11.30 -15.00 7.01
CA ARG A 101 -10.87 -16.21 6.27
C ARG A 101 -12.00 -17.23 6.12
N GLN A 102 -12.81 -17.42 7.15
CA GLN A 102 -14.02 -18.27 7.11
C GLN A 102 -15.06 -17.77 6.10
N LYS A 103 -15.04 -16.47 5.75
CA LYS A 103 -15.89 -15.86 4.72
C LYS A 103 -15.22 -15.82 3.34
N GLY A 104 -14.08 -16.50 3.17
CA GLY A 104 -13.33 -16.58 1.91
C GLY A 104 -12.46 -15.37 1.61
N MET A 105 -12.25 -14.46 2.57
CA MET A 105 -11.33 -13.34 2.44
C MET A 105 -10.04 -13.63 3.21
N SER A 106 -8.93 -13.81 2.49
CA SER A 106 -7.61 -13.89 3.12
C SER A 106 -7.33 -12.58 3.85
N VAL A 107 -7.13 -12.63 5.17
CA VAL A 107 -6.60 -11.50 5.94
C VAL A 107 -5.40 -11.99 6.73
N GLN A 108 -4.28 -11.31 6.54
CA GLN A 108 -3.02 -11.58 7.21
C GLN A 108 -2.54 -10.30 7.89
N PRO A 109 -2.86 -10.10 9.17
CA PRO A 109 -2.25 -9.06 9.98
C PRO A 109 -0.74 -9.30 10.06
N ARG A 110 0.05 -8.22 10.11
CA ARG A 110 1.50 -8.28 10.24
C ARG A 110 1.96 -7.40 11.38
N SER A 111 2.95 -7.86 12.13
CA SER A 111 3.65 -7.09 13.15
C SER A 111 4.38 -5.90 12.53
N ARG A 112 4.77 -4.93 13.36
CA ARG A 112 5.56 -3.77 12.91
C ARG A 112 6.81 -4.17 12.12
N SER A 113 7.59 -5.14 12.60
CA SER A 113 8.82 -5.59 11.94
C SER A 113 8.54 -6.24 10.58
N GLU A 114 7.43 -6.98 10.46
CA GLU A 114 7.01 -7.56 9.19
C GLU A 114 6.51 -6.49 8.21
N VAL A 115 5.94 -5.38 8.70
CA VAL A 115 5.59 -4.23 7.87
C VAL A 115 6.83 -3.44 7.44
N GLU A 116 7.79 -3.24 8.34
CA GLU A 116 9.06 -2.57 8.05
C GLU A 116 9.84 -3.27 6.92
N ARG A 117 9.75 -4.59 6.83
CA ARG A 117 10.36 -5.40 5.75
C ARG A 117 9.90 -5.02 4.34
N PHE A 118 8.71 -4.44 4.15
CA PHE A 118 8.30 -3.93 2.83
C PHE A 118 9.17 -2.76 2.34
N PHE A 119 9.89 -2.10 3.25
CA PHE A 119 10.72 -0.95 2.98
C PHE A 119 12.22 -1.30 2.96
N ASP A 120 12.59 -2.58 3.00
CA ASP A 120 13.99 -3.03 2.93
C ASP A 120 14.69 -2.47 1.67
N GLY A 121 15.86 -1.86 1.87
CA GLY A 121 16.63 -1.22 0.80
C GLY A 121 16.12 0.16 0.35
N LEU A 122 15.09 0.70 1.02
CA LEU A 122 14.59 2.06 0.82
C LEU A 122 15.02 2.99 1.97
N GLU A 123 14.95 4.29 1.72
CA GLU A 123 15.21 5.35 2.70
C GLU A 123 13.89 5.76 3.36
N LEU A 124 13.61 5.23 4.55
CA LEU A 124 12.41 5.59 5.31
C LEU A 124 12.36 7.10 5.63
N VAL A 125 11.21 7.70 5.33
CA VAL A 125 10.91 9.08 5.69
C VAL A 125 10.47 9.13 7.15
N ASP A 126 11.04 10.05 7.94
CA ASP A 126 10.65 10.27 9.34
C ASP A 126 9.12 10.48 9.48
N PRO A 127 8.45 9.78 10.43
CA PRO A 127 8.99 9.01 11.57
C PRO A 127 9.25 7.51 11.31
N GLY A 128 9.38 7.10 10.05
CA GLY A 128 9.44 5.69 9.66
C GLY A 128 8.06 5.04 9.65
N VAL A 129 8.01 3.76 10.02
CA VAL A 129 6.74 3.03 10.15
C VAL A 129 6.09 3.38 11.49
N GLN A 130 4.86 3.89 11.44
CA GLN A 130 4.10 4.33 12.62
C GLN A 130 2.61 4.06 12.44
N VAL A 131 1.85 3.95 13.53
CA VAL A 131 0.38 3.85 13.44
C VAL A 131 -0.16 5.09 12.72
N VAL A 132 -1.02 4.89 11.73
CA VAL A 132 -1.36 5.93 10.73
C VAL A 132 -1.89 7.23 11.34
N HIS A 133 -2.64 7.17 12.44
CA HIS A 133 -3.17 8.38 13.11
C HIS A 133 -2.10 9.23 13.80
N ARG A 134 -0.87 8.72 13.95
CA ARG A 134 0.28 9.44 14.52
C ARG A 134 1.30 9.83 13.44
N TRP A 135 1.12 9.41 12.19
CA TRP A 135 2.06 9.70 11.11
C TRP A 135 1.92 11.16 10.66
N ARG A 136 2.88 12.01 11.08
CA ARG A 136 2.89 13.47 10.81
C ARG A 136 1.54 14.15 11.08
N ALA A 137 0.89 13.77 12.18
CA ALA A 137 -0.36 14.37 12.60
C ALA A 137 -0.19 15.88 12.83
N ASP A 138 -1.15 16.67 12.34
CA ASP A 138 -1.15 18.14 12.43
C ASP A 138 -1.80 18.67 13.72
N GLY A 139 -2.14 17.77 14.65
CA GLY A 139 -2.79 18.11 15.92
C GLY A 139 -4.30 18.34 15.83
N SER A 140 -4.93 18.14 14.65
CA SER A 140 -6.38 18.30 14.46
C SER A 140 -7.23 17.08 14.88
N ALA A 141 -6.62 16.10 15.55
CA ALA A 141 -7.25 14.81 15.81
C ALA A 141 -8.58 14.93 16.56
N VAL A 142 -9.61 14.29 15.99
CA VAL A 142 -10.98 14.23 16.50
C VAL A 142 -11.05 13.08 17.52
N GLU A 143 -11.28 13.40 18.80
CA GLU A 143 -11.30 12.43 19.92
C GLU A 143 -9.96 11.67 20.13
N GLU A 144 -9.69 11.18 21.35
CA GLU A 144 -8.49 10.39 21.63
C GLU A 144 -8.58 9.00 20.96
N LEU A 145 -8.21 8.91 19.69
CA LEU A 145 -8.04 7.64 18.98
C LEU A 145 -6.91 6.84 19.65
N THR A 146 -7.17 5.57 19.95
CA THR A 146 -6.17 4.65 20.48
C THR A 146 -5.52 3.85 19.35
N ASP A 147 -4.30 3.35 19.59
CA ASP A 147 -3.62 2.47 18.64
C ASP A 147 -4.48 1.25 18.28
N ALA A 148 -5.20 0.67 19.25
CA ALA A 148 -6.09 -0.46 19.05
C ALA A 148 -7.30 -0.15 18.15
N ARG A 149 -7.86 1.05 18.22
CA ARG A 149 -8.99 1.46 17.36
C ARG A 149 -8.57 1.67 15.90
N VAL A 150 -7.29 1.98 15.66
CA VAL A 150 -6.75 2.24 14.32
C VAL A 150 -6.10 0.98 13.73
N SER A 151 -5.28 0.27 14.51
CA SER A 151 -4.64 -1.01 14.21
C SER A 151 -4.07 -1.14 12.78
N ILE A 152 -3.53 -0.04 12.27
CA ILE A 152 -2.91 0.05 10.93
C ILE A 152 -1.59 0.81 11.05
N TYR A 153 -0.51 0.18 10.62
CA TYR A 153 0.76 0.85 10.38
C TYR A 153 0.76 1.53 9.01
N GLY A 154 1.48 2.64 8.91
CA GLY A 154 1.78 3.34 7.68
C GLY A 154 3.23 3.79 7.64
N GLY A 155 3.79 3.82 6.43
CA GLY A 155 5.14 4.29 6.18
C GLY A 155 5.29 4.88 4.79
N VAL A 156 6.28 5.77 4.65
CA VAL A 156 6.72 6.33 3.39
C VAL A 156 8.23 6.14 3.28
N ALA A 157 8.72 5.67 2.15
CA ALA A 157 10.16 5.56 1.90
C ALA A 157 10.53 6.00 0.49
N ARG A 158 11.71 6.59 0.35
CA ARG A 158 12.31 6.97 -0.92
C ARG A 158 13.15 5.80 -1.46
N LYS A 159 13.01 5.51 -2.75
CA LYS A 159 13.92 4.63 -3.49
C LYS A 159 15.24 5.40 -3.74
N PRO A 160 16.41 4.86 -3.34
CA PRO A 160 17.70 5.49 -3.55
C PRO A 160 17.91 5.98 -4.98
#